data_AF-A0A0M0KTP8-F1
#
_entry.id   AF-A0A0M0KTP8-F1
#
_cell.length_a   1.000
_cell.length_b   1.000
_cell.length_c   1.000
_cell.angle_alpha   90.00
_cell.angle_beta   90.00
_cell.angle_gamma   90.00
#
_symmetry.space_group_name_H-M   'P 1'
#
loop_
_entity.id
_entity.type
_entity.pdbx_description
1 polymer ?
#
loop_
_entity_poly.entity_id
_entity_poly.type
_entity_poly.pdbx_seq_one_letter_code
_entity_poly.pdbx_strand_id
1 'polypeptide(L)' 'MPGLFFFLTLVLFGIIQANVHIESGVIKKIWVIVMTLLPIVGFITAIKGERRSFKPWLIIGNLVLILIVSVMGVMAIIS' A
#
# COMPACT_ATOMS: atom_id res chain seq x y z
N MET A 1 -15.93 -1.24 -2.44
CA MET A 1 -14.73 -1.84 -1.82
C MET A 1 -13.39 -1.08 -1.96
N PRO A 2 -13.15 -0.12 -2.89
CA PRO A 2 -11.80 0.47 -3.03
C PRO A 2 -11.37 1.35 -1.84
N GLY A 3 -12.32 2.01 -1.17
CA GLY A 3 -12.02 2.80 0.04
C GLY A 3 -11.55 1.96 1.23
N LEU A 4 -12.00 0.70 1.33
CA LEU A 4 -11.63 -0.19 2.43
C LEU A 4 -10.19 -0.70 2.27
N PHE A 5 -9.80 -1.07 1.04
CA PHE A 5 -8.40 -1.40 0.73
C PHE A 5 -7.47 -0.20 0.92
N PHE A 6 -7.89 1.00 0.49
CA PHE A 6 -7.13 2.22 0.72
C PHE A 6 -6.93 2.51 2.21
N PHE A 7 -7.99 2.40 3.01
CA PHE A 7 -7.93 2.60 4.46
C PHE A 7 -7.07 1.55 5.16
N LEU A 8 -7.22 0.26 4.81
CA LEU A 8 -6.35 -0.81 5.32
C LEU A 8 -4.89 -0.54 5.00
N THR A 9 -4.59 -0.09 3.78
CA THR A 9 -3.22 0.23 3.38
C THR A 9 -2.67 1.40 4.21
N LEU A 10 -3.46 2.44 4.46
CA LEU A 10 -3.05 3.56 5.32
C LEU A 10 -2.79 3.13 6.77
N VAL A 11 -3.66 2.32 7.36
CA VAL A 11 -3.52 1.83 8.74
C VAL A 11 -2.25 0.97 8.85
N LEU A 12 -2.08 0.04 7.93
CA LEU A 12 -0.89 -0.80 7.88
C LEU A 12 0.39 0.01 7.68
N PHE A 13 0.32 1.10 6.90
CA PHE A 13 1.44 2.01 6.68
C PHE A 13 1.80 2.79 7.93
N GLY A 14 0.79 3.30 8.65
CA GLY A 14 0.98 3.96 9.94
C GLY A 14 1.63 3.04 10.98
N ILE A 15 1.21 1.77 11.05
CA ILE A 15 1.78 0.79 12.00
C ILE A 15 3.27 0.57 11.75
N ILE A 16 3.73 0.51 10.50
CA ILE A 16 5.17 0.36 10.20
C ILE A 16 5.94 1.60 10.63
N GLN A 17 5.47 2.79 10.23
CA GLN A 17 6.17 4.04 10.55
C GLN A 17 6.25 4.27 12.06
N ALA A 18 5.29 3.72 12.81
CA ALA A 18 5.29 3.73 14.27
C ALA A 18 6.16 2.62 14.91
N ASN A 19 6.34 1.46 14.27
CA ASN A 19 7.06 0.29 14.80
C ASN A 19 8.26 -0.12 13.90
N VAL A 20 9.17 0.80 13.60
CA VAL A 20 10.32 0.65 12.65
C VAL A 20 11.40 -0.36 13.12
N HIS A 21 11.05 -1.47 13.78
CA HIS A 21 11.98 -2.55 14.11
C HIS A 21 11.33 -3.92 13.91
N ILE A 22 11.09 -4.30 12.65
CA ILE A 22 10.87 -5.72 12.31
C ILE A 22 12.26 -6.34 12.18
N GLU A 23 12.77 -6.90 13.26
CA GLU A 23 14.13 -7.48 13.35
C GLU A 23 14.33 -8.70 12.45
N SER A 24 13.24 -9.40 12.07
CA SER A 24 13.32 -10.60 11.25
C SER A 24 13.28 -10.30 9.74
N GLY A 25 14.35 -10.64 9.03
CA GLY A 25 14.48 -10.44 7.58
C GLY A 25 13.43 -11.17 6.73
N VAL A 26 12.87 -12.28 7.21
CA VAL A 26 11.78 -13.00 6.52
C VAL A 26 10.45 -12.24 6.64
N ILE A 27 10.15 -11.75 7.85
CA ILE A 27 8.93 -10.98 8.11
C ILE A 27 8.97 -9.67 7.31
N LYS A 28 10.13 -9.00 7.23
CA LYS A 28 10.34 -7.80 6.39
C LYS A 28 9.98 -8.07 4.92
N LYS A 29 10.40 -9.20 4.35
CA LYS A 29 10.13 -9.57 2.94
C LYS A 29 8.66 -9.88 2.68
N ILE A 30 8.05 -10.72 3.51
CA ILE A 30 6.61 -11.02 3.42
C ILE A 30 5.82 -9.72 3.54
N TRP A 31 6.31 -8.81 4.39
CA TRP A 31 5.61 -7.57 4.62
C TRP A 31 5.66 -6.63 3.41
N VAL A 32 6.84 -6.42 2.83
CA VAL A 32 6.99 -5.62 1.60
C VAL A 32 6.08 -6.16 0.49
N ILE A 33 5.93 -7.47 0.35
CA ILE A 33 5.03 -8.08 -0.63
C ILE A 33 3.57 -7.68 -0.38
N VAL A 34 3.07 -7.87 0.85
CA VAL A 34 1.66 -7.57 1.15
C VAL A 34 1.38 -6.06 1.06
N MET A 35 2.31 -5.21 1.50
CA MET A 35 2.24 -3.75 1.34
C MET A 35 2.22 -3.29 -0.11
N THR A 36 2.87 -4.04 -1.00
CA THR A 36 2.88 -3.70 -2.43
C THR A 36 1.58 -4.12 -3.10
N LEU A 37 1.07 -5.31 -2.77
CA LEU A 37 -0.12 -5.88 -3.40
C LEU A 37 -1.42 -5.16 -3.02
N LEU A 38 -1.56 -4.74 -1.76
CA LEU A 38 -2.76 -4.07 -1.24
C LEU A 38 -3.16 -2.79 -2.00
N PRO A 39 -2.27 -1.79 -2.18
CA PRO A 39 -2.60 -0.59 -2.92
C PRO A 39 -2.72 -0.85 -4.43
N ILE A 40 -2.04 -1.87 -4.99
CA ILE A 40 -2.27 -2.29 -6.38
C ILE A 40 -3.70 -2.80 -6.57
N VAL A 41 -4.17 -3.67 -5.68
CA VAL A 41 -5.56 -4.16 -5.71
C VAL A 41 -6.55 -3.00 -5.46
N GLY A 42 -6.23 -2.11 -4.51
CA GLY A 42 -6.98 -0.87 -4.28
C GLY A 42 -7.07 0.02 -5.51
N PHE A 43 -5.98 0.15 -6.27
CA PHE A 43 -5.89 0.92 -7.50
C PHE A 43 -6.73 0.30 -8.62
N ILE A 44 -6.58 -1.01 -8.86
CA ILE A 44 -7.35 -1.73 -9.89
C ILE A 44 -8.85 -1.64 -9.59
N THR A 45 -9.24 -1.83 -8.33
CA THR A 45 -10.65 -1.73 -7.91
C THR A 45 -11.19 -0.30 -7.95
N ALA A 46 -10.33 0.71 -7.75
CA ALA A 46 -10.71 2.12 -7.90
C ALA A 46 -10.90 2.51 -9.38
N ILE A 47 -10.07 1.98 -10.30
CA ILE A 47 -10.21 2.20 -11.75
C ILE A 47 -11.42 1.46 -12.33
N LYS A 48 -11.64 0.21 -11.91
CA LYS A 48 -12.77 -0.62 -12.36
C LYS A 48 -14.12 -0.22 -11.73
N GLY A 49 -14.16 0.79 -10.86
CA GLY A 49 -15.39 1.28 -10.26
C GLY A 49 -16.35 1.85 -11.31
N GLU A 50 -17.63 1.52 -11.22
CA GLU A 50 -18.68 2.08 -12.09
C GLU A 50 -18.67 3.62 -12.07
N ARG A 51 -19.04 4.25 -13.20
CA ARG A 51 -19.03 5.72 -13.39
C ARG A 51 -19.74 6.51 -12.29
N ARG A 52 -20.71 5.92 -11.57
CA ARG A 52 -21.43 6.56 -10.44
C ARG A 52 -20.65 6.55 -9.11
N SER A 53 -19.65 5.69 -8.95
CA SER A 53 -18.81 5.60 -7.74
C SER A 53 -17.33 5.89 -8.05
N PHE A 54 -17.04 6.57 -9.15
CA PHE A 54 -15.70 6.98 -9.52
C PHE A 54 -15.19 8.02 -8.51
N LYS A 55 -14.16 7.65 -7.75
CA LYS A 55 -13.55 8.48 -6.70
C LYS A 55 -12.09 8.75 -7.10
N PRO A 56 -11.81 9.85 -7.82
CA PRO A 56 -10.47 10.15 -8.36
C PRO A 56 -9.40 10.18 -7.27
N TRP A 57 -9.76 10.66 -6.08
CA TRP A 57 -8.86 10.71 -4.93
C TRP A 57 -8.38 9.33 -4.45
N LEU A 58 -9.18 8.27 -4.61
CA LEU A 58 -8.75 6.90 -4.28
C LEU A 58 -7.75 6.37 -5.29
N ILE A 59 -7.85 6.78 -6.55
CA ILE A 59 -6.91 6.40 -7.61
C ILE A 59 -5.55 7.04 -7.32
N ILE A 60 -5.55 8.37 -7.11
CA ILE A 60 -4.34 9.13 -6.78
C ILE A 60 -3.73 8.62 -5.47
N GLY A 61 -4.54 8.40 -4.44
CA GLY A 61 -4.07 7.90 -3.15
C GLY A 61 -3.40 6.53 -3.23
N ASN A 62 -4.01 5.56 -3.94
CA ASN A 62 -3.38 4.26 -4.14
C ASN A 62 -2.10 4.36 -4.98
N LEU A 63 -2.06 5.24 -5.98
CA LEU A 63 -0.87 5.47 -6.80
C LEU A 63 0.30 6.03 -5.98
N VAL A 64 0.02 6.97 -5.08
CA VAL A 64 1.00 7.50 -4.12
C VAL A 64 1.47 6.41 -3.16
N LEU A 65 0.57 5.58 -2.63
CA LEU A 65 0.94 4.47 -1.74
C LEU A 65 1.84 3.45 -2.46
N ILE A 66 1.56 3.13 -3.73
CA ILE A 66 2.42 2.26 -4.55
C ILE A 66 3.83 2.85 -4.67
N LEU A 67 3.95 4.15 -4.98
CA LEU A 67 5.24 4.83 -5.07
C LEU A 67 6.02 4.77 -3.76
N ILE A 68 5.38 5.11 -2.64
CA ILE A 68 6.02 5.12 -1.32
C ILE A 68 6.50 3.71 -0.94
N VAL A 69 5.64 2.70 -1.08
CA VAL A 69 5.99 1.30 -0.78
C VAL A 69 7.12 0.81 -1.69
N SER A 70 7.14 1.21 -2.96
CA SER A 70 8.21 0.83 -3.89
C SER A 70 9.56 1.41 -3.46
N VAL A 71 9.59 2.69 -3.08
CA VAL A 71 10.80 3.35 -2.55
C VAL A 71 11.27 2.68 -1.25
N MET A 72 10.35 2.43 -0.32
CA MET A 72 10.67 1.73 0.93
C MET A 72 11.16 0.30 0.68
N GLY A 73 10.59 -0.40 -0.30
CA GLY A 73 11.02 -1.74 -0.72
C GLY A 73 12.45 -1.73 -1.26
N VAL A 74 12.81 -0.74 -2.08
CA VAL A 74 14.19 -0.56 -2.56
C VAL A 74 15.13 -0.25 -1.40
N MET A 75 14.78 0.67 -0.50
CA MET A 75 15.59 0.97 0.69
C MET A 75 15.76 -0.25 1.59
N ALA A 76 14.73 -1.09 1.71
CA ALA A 76 14.76 -2.31 2.50
C ALA A 76 15.66 -3.42 1.95
N ILE A 77 15.99 -3.37 0.66
CA ILE A 77 16.92 -4.30 -0.03
C ILE A 77 18.37 -3.78 0.05
N ILE A 78 18.55 -2.46 -0.07
CA ILE A 78 19.87 -1.82 -0.06
C ILE A 78 20.45 -1.74 1.36
N SER A 79 19.60 -1.55 2.38
CA SER A 79 19.95 -1.57 3.80
C SER A 79 19.92 -2.98 4.38
#